data_AF-A0A7Y5GYF8-F1
#
_entry.id   AF-A0A7Y5GYF8-F1
#
_cell.length_a   1.000
_cell.length_b   1.000
_cell.length_c   1.000
_cell.angle_alpha   90.00
_cell.angle_beta   90.00
_cell.angle_gamma   90.00
#
_symmetry.space_group_name_H-M   'P 1'
#
loop_
_entity.id
_entity.type
_entity.pdbx_description
1 polymer ?
#
loop_
_entity_poly.entity_id
_entity_poly.type
_entity_poly.pdbx_seq_one_letter_code
_entity_poly.pdbx_strand_id
1 'polypeptide(L)'
;MRHDELSPNAKLQLIQLACIAAWSDTTVSPEERRVVLDLCHDLSNTSSCPAEVQQWLDGPPPYLDPQEIPHAHRQVFLDTMREVIAADGRVLADESETLRILEELLA
;
A
#
# COMPACT_ATOMS: atom_id res chain seq x y z
N MET A 1 3.82 9.65 -11.61
CA MET A 1 3.46 10.88 -10.87
C MET A 1 4.28 10.88 -9.59
N ARG A 2 5.03 11.93 -9.26
CA ARG A 2 5.90 11.91 -8.06
C ARG A 2 5.01 12.00 -6.83
N HIS A 3 5.20 11.10 -5.86
CA HIS A 3 4.47 11.09 -4.59
C HIS A 3 4.63 12.38 -3.75
N ASP A 4 5.43 13.35 -4.21
CA ASP A 4 5.59 14.70 -3.65
C ASP A 4 4.28 15.47 -3.48
N GLU A 5 3.27 15.23 -4.32
CA GLU A 5 1.99 15.95 -4.28
C GLU A 5 1.02 15.38 -3.22
N LEU A 6 1.32 14.21 -2.64
CA LEU A 6 0.49 13.60 -1.61
C LEU A 6 0.71 14.30 -0.26
N SER A 7 -0.40 14.60 0.43
CA SER A 7 -0.34 15.04 1.82
C SER A 7 0.29 13.94 2.71
N PRO A 8 0.88 14.29 3.87
CA PRO A 8 1.43 13.28 4.78
C PRO A 8 0.42 12.20 5.17
N ASN A 9 -0.85 12.57 5.33
CA ASN A 9 -1.92 11.63 5.63
C ASN A 9 -2.21 10.70 4.43
N ALA A 10 -2.25 11.23 3.21
CA ALA A 10 -2.44 10.41 2.00
C ALA A 10 -1.27 9.43 1.78
N LYS A 11 -0.04 9.85 2.06
CA LYS A 11 1.13 8.95 2.03
C LYS A 11 0.99 7.79 3.02
N LEU A 12 0.52 8.09 4.23
CA LEU A 12 0.29 7.06 5.25
C LEU A 12 -0.85 6.10 4.86
N GLN A 13 -1.96 6.62 4.33
CA GLN A 13 -3.07 5.80 3.83
C GLN A 13 -2.63 4.87 2.69
N LEU A 14 -1.72 5.33 1.83
CA LEU A 14 -1.16 4.51 0.76
C LEU A 14 -0.34 3.34 1.32
N ILE A 15 0.51 3.60 2.32
CA ILE A 15 1.26 2.55 3.01
C ILE A 15 0.31 1.59 3.74
N GLN A 16 -0.75 2.11 4.35
CA GLN A 16 -1.76 1.30 5.03
C GLN A 16 -2.46 0.34 4.04
N LEU A 17 -2.84 0.80 2.85
CA LEU A 17 -3.40 -0.05 1.80
C LEU A 17 -2.41 -1.12 1.33
N ALA A 18 -1.14 -0.76 1.17
CA ALA A 18 -0.10 -1.72 0.81
C ALA A 18 0.01 -2.83 1.88
N CYS A 19 -0.04 -2.47 3.16
CA CYS A 19 -0.10 -3.46 4.25
C CYS A 19 -1.38 -4.31 4.20
N ILE A 20 -2.55 -3.74 3.90
CA ILE A 20 -3.81 -4.50 3.79
C ILE A 20 -3.71 -5.55 2.67
N ALA A 21 -3.16 -5.16 1.51
CA ALA A 21 -2.97 -6.09 0.40
C ALA A 21 -1.95 -7.19 0.72
N ALA A 22 -0.83 -6.84 1.36
CA ALA A 22 0.16 -7.82 1.81
C ALA A 22 -0.42 -8.83 2.83
N TRP A 23 -1.43 -8.45 3.61
CA TRP A 23 -2.14 -9.36 4.52
C TRP A 23 -3.24 -10.18 3.85
N SER A 24 -3.47 -10.05 2.54
CA SER A 24 -4.57 -10.73 1.84
C SER A 24 -4.51 -12.26 1.95
N ASP A 25 -3.31 -12.85 1.95
CA ASP A 25 -3.08 -14.30 2.16
C ASP A 25 -2.84 -14.66 3.65
N THR A 26 -3.30 -13.81 4.58
CA THR A 26 -3.21 -14.00 6.05
C THR A 26 -1.79 -14.08 6.63
N THR A 27 -0.77 -13.86 5.81
CA THR A 27 0.64 -13.79 6.21
C THR A 27 1.37 -12.79 5.32
N VAL A 28 2.42 -12.17 5.84
CA VAL A 28 3.29 -11.26 5.08
C VAL A 28 4.65 -11.88 4.93
N SER A 29 5.07 -12.13 3.70
CA SER A 29 6.39 -12.67 3.40
C SER A 29 7.51 -11.65 3.64
N PRO A 30 8.77 -12.09 3.77
CA PRO A 30 9.93 -11.19 3.84
C PRO A 30 10.09 -10.30 2.60
N GLU A 31 9.70 -10.79 1.42
CA GLU A 31 9.70 -10.02 0.18
C GLU A 31 8.66 -8.88 0.21
N GLU A 32 7.39 -9.17 0.51
CA GLU A 32 6.33 -8.15 0.61
C GLU A 32 6.65 -7.11 1.69
N ARG A 33 7.15 -7.56 2.85
CA ARG A 33 7.63 -6.65 3.91
C ARG A 33 8.67 -5.68 3.38
N ARG A 34 9.61 -6.14 2.58
CA ARG A 34 10.66 -5.27 2.03
C ARG A 34 10.08 -4.24 1.07
N VAL A 35 9.15 -4.64 0.20
CA VAL A 35 8.46 -3.74 -0.73
C VAL A 35 7.72 -2.63 0.02
N VAL A 36 6.98 -2.96 1.08
CA VAL A 36 6.27 -1.95 1.90
C VAL A 36 7.25 -0.99 2.57
N LEU A 37 8.37 -1.49 3.08
CA LEU A 37 9.41 -0.65 3.71
C LEU A 37 10.10 0.26 2.70
N ASP A 38 10.39 -0.24 1.49
CA ASP A 38 10.97 0.55 0.40
C ASP A 38 9.99 1.65 -0.05
N LEU A 39 8.71 1.32 -0.23
CA LEU A 39 7.65 2.30 -0.49
C LEU A 39 7.60 3.37 0.60
N CYS A 40 7.66 2.96 1.86
CA CYS A 40 7.62 3.89 2.98
C CYS A 40 8.82 4.85 3.00
N HIS A 41 10.01 4.34 2.69
CA HIS A 41 11.21 5.15 2.54
C HIS A 41 11.04 6.19 1.43
N ASP A 42 10.54 5.76 0.27
CA ASP A 42 10.33 6.63 -0.90
C ASP A 42 9.28 7.71 -0.65
N LEU A 43 8.22 7.41 0.09
CA LEU A 43 7.16 8.37 0.42
C LEU A 43 7.56 9.37 1.51
N SER A 44 8.29 8.91 2.54
CA SER A 44 8.61 9.71 3.72
C SER A 44 9.81 10.64 3.52
N ASN A 45 10.59 10.48 2.45
CA ASN A 45 11.86 11.18 2.24
C ASN A 45 12.80 11.08 3.47
N THR A 46 12.63 10.05 4.28
CA THR A 46 13.37 9.81 5.52
C THR A 46 13.82 8.36 5.55
N SER A 47 14.99 8.13 6.12
CA SER A 47 15.65 6.83 6.21
C SER A 47 14.96 5.84 7.16
N SER A 48 13.79 6.18 7.71
CA SER A 48 13.06 5.38 8.67
C SER A 48 11.56 5.46 8.42
N CYS A 49 10.93 4.31 8.34
CA CYS A 49 9.48 4.20 8.23
C CYS A 49 8.82 4.49 9.59
N PRO A 50 7.63 5.13 9.63
CA PRO A 50 6.90 5.33 10.88
C PRO A 50 6.70 4.02 11.65
N ALA A 51 6.79 4.08 12.98
CA ALA A 51 6.67 2.91 13.85
C ALA A 51 5.31 2.20 13.75
N GLU A 52 4.26 2.91 13.29
CA GLU A 52 2.95 2.32 12.99
C GLU A 52 2.99 1.32 11.82
N VAL A 53 3.78 1.60 10.79
CA VAL A 53 3.89 0.72 9.62
C VAL A 53 4.57 -0.59 9.99
N GLN A 54 5.58 -0.54 10.86
CA GLN A 54 6.21 -1.74 11.40
C GLN A 54 5.19 -2.60 12.17
N GLN A 55 4.31 -1.97 12.97
CA GLN A 55 3.24 -2.68 13.67
C GLN A 55 2.24 -3.32 12.69
N TRP A 56 1.92 -2.66 11.58
CA TRP A 56 1.05 -3.21 10.52
C TRP A 56 1.69 -4.34 9.71
N LEU A 57 3.01 -4.48 9.77
CA LEU A 57 3.74 -5.60 9.17
C LEU A 57 3.90 -6.77 10.14
N ASP A 58 3.76 -6.53 11.45
CA ASP A 58 3.79 -7.56 12.49
C ASP A 58 2.38 -8.13 12.78
N GLY A 59 1.33 -7.37 12.49
CA GLY A 59 -0.08 -7.77 12.57
C GLY A 59 -0.94 -6.95 11.62
N PRO A 60 -2.15 -7.40 11.25
CA PRO A 60 -2.95 -6.73 10.23
C PRO A 60 -3.21 -5.25 10.60
N PRO A 61 -3.09 -4.32 9.63
CA PRO A 61 -3.42 -2.91 9.84
C PRO A 61 -4.90 -2.71 10.20
N PRO A 62 -5.26 -1.56 10.79
CA PRO A 62 -6.66 -1.20 10.94
C PRO A 62 -7.33 -1.08 9.55
N TYR A 63 -8.64 -1.29 9.52
CA TYR A 63 -9.43 -1.11 8.30
C TYR A 63 -9.30 0.33 7.79
N LEU A 64 -9.11 0.46 6.49
CA LEU A 64 -9.16 1.71 5.74
C LEU A 64 -10.26 1.58 4.70
N ASP A 65 -11.22 2.51 4.72
CA ASP A 65 -12.22 2.60 3.66
C ASP A 65 -11.57 3.26 2.42
N PRO A 66 -11.45 2.55 1.28
CA PRO A 66 -10.88 3.14 0.07
C PRO A 66 -11.67 4.36 -0.42
N GLN A 67 -12.97 4.46 -0.13
CA GLN A 67 -13.80 5.57 -0.60
C GLN A 67 -13.46 6.90 0.09
N GLU A 68 -12.78 6.87 1.24
CA GLU A 68 -12.27 8.06 1.94
C GLU A 68 -11.06 8.69 1.20
N ILE A 69 -10.48 7.99 0.22
CA ILE A 69 -9.36 8.51 -0.58
C ILE A 69 -9.89 9.60 -1.53
N PRO A 70 -9.34 10.83 -1.46
CA PRO A 70 -9.74 11.91 -2.36
C PRO A 70 -9.57 11.50 -3.82
N HIS A 71 -10.56 11.82 -4.65
CA HIS A 71 -10.58 11.47 -6.08
C HIS A 71 -9.27 11.86 -6.80
N ALA A 72 -8.69 13.01 -6.45
CA ALA A 72 -7.42 13.49 -7.01
C ALA A 72 -6.22 12.55 -6.77
N HIS A 73 -6.26 11.71 -5.72
CA HIS A 73 -5.16 10.82 -5.35
C HIS A 73 -5.36 9.37 -5.81
N ARG A 74 -6.59 8.99 -6.19
CA ARG A 74 -6.95 7.60 -6.48
C ARG A 74 -6.08 6.95 -7.55
N GLN A 75 -5.77 7.69 -8.62
CA GLN A 75 -4.90 7.18 -9.68
C GLN A 75 -3.49 6.86 -9.16
N VAL A 76 -2.89 7.74 -8.35
CA VAL A 76 -1.56 7.50 -7.74
C VAL A 76 -1.59 6.28 -6.83
N PHE A 77 -2.68 6.11 -6.09
CA PHE A 77 -2.87 4.97 -5.21
C PHE A 77 -2.96 3.67 -5.99
N LEU A 78 -3.79 3.61 -7.04
CA LEU A 78 -3.92 2.43 -7.90
C LEU A 78 -2.60 2.08 -8.60
N ASP A 79 -1.90 3.07 -9.14
CA ASP A 79 -0.60 2.86 -9.79
C ASP A 79 0.43 2.32 -8.79
N THR A 80 0.52 2.91 -7.60
CA THR A 80 1.46 2.46 -6.58
C THR A 80 1.12 1.06 -6.06
N MET A 81 -0.18 0.74 -5.89
CA MET A 81 -0.61 -0.60 -5.48
C MET A 81 -0.26 -1.66 -6.54
N ARG A 82 -0.39 -1.33 -7.83
CA ARG A 82 0.08 -2.20 -8.93
C ARG A 82 1.58 -2.44 -8.83
N GLU A 83 2.36 -1.41 -8.54
CA GLU A 83 3.81 -1.53 -8.38
C GLU A 83 4.17 -2.42 -7.19
N VAL A 84 3.51 -2.24 -6.04
CA VAL A 84 3.74 -3.05 -4.83
C VAL A 84 3.44 -4.52 -5.08
N ILE A 85 2.26 -4.83 -5.63
CA ILE A 85 1.83 -6.20 -5.90
C ILE A 85 2.73 -6.87 -6.97
N ALA A 86 3.27 -6.10 -7.91
CA ALA A 86 4.15 -6.64 -8.94
C ALA A 86 5.64 -6.71 -8.53
N ALA A 87 6.03 -6.12 -7.39
CA ALA A 87 7.43 -5.85 -7.06
C ALA A 87 8.27 -7.10 -6.79
N ASP A 88 7.66 -8.19 -6.31
CA ASP A 88 8.35 -9.46 -6.05
C ASP A 88 8.36 -10.39 -7.30
N GLY A 89 7.74 -9.95 -8.40
CA GLY A 89 7.60 -10.71 -9.65
C GLY A 89 6.61 -11.87 -9.57
N ARG A 90 5.81 -11.96 -8.51
CA ARG A 90 4.82 -13.02 -8.26
C ARG A 90 3.51 -12.43 -7.76
N VAL A 91 2.62 -12.12 -8.70
CA VAL A 91 1.25 -11.73 -8.35
C VAL A 91 0.43 -12.98 -8.02
N LEU A 92 0.02 -13.13 -6.77
CA LEU A 92 -0.91 -14.17 -6.33
C LEU A 92 -2.35 -13.83 -6.75
N ALA A 93 -3.22 -14.85 -6.81
CA ALA A 93 -4.61 -14.68 -7.23
C ALA A 93 -5.36 -13.71 -6.30
N ASP A 94 -5.20 -13.85 -4.99
CA ASP A 94 -5.84 -13.00 -3.97
C ASP A 94 -5.36 -11.55 -4.00
N GLU A 95 -4.09 -11.30 -4.31
CA GLU A 95 -3.54 -9.95 -4.50
C GLU A 95 -4.12 -9.29 -5.75
N SER A 96 -4.21 -10.05 -6.85
CA SER A 96 -4.81 -9.56 -8.10
C SER A 96 -6.30 -9.23 -7.93
N GLU A 97 -7.02 -10.03 -7.14
CA GLU A 97 -8.43 -9.80 -6.82
C GLU A 97 -8.60 -8.59 -5.90
N THR A 98 -7.72 -8.43 -4.91
CA THR A 98 -7.68 -7.24 -4.04
C THR A 98 -7.48 -5.98 -4.86
N LEU A 99 -6.54 -5.98 -5.81
CA LEU A 99 -6.32 -4.86 -6.72
C LEU A 99 -7.55 -4.58 -7.58
N ARG A 100 -8.16 -5.60 -8.17
CA ARG A 100 -9.37 -5.48 -9.00
C ARG A 100 -10.52 -4.84 -8.22
N ILE A 101 -10.75 -5.27 -6.99
CA ILE A 101 -11.77 -4.70 -6.10
C ILE A 101 -11.47 -3.23 -5.80
N LEU A 102 -10.21 -2.89 -5.50
CA LEU A 102 -9.80 -1.51 -5.28
C LEU A 102 -10.02 -0.66 -6.54
N GLU A 103 -9.71 -1.16 -7.73
CA GLU A 103 -9.99 -0.47 -9.00
C GLU A 103 -11.48 -0.19 -9.18
N GLU A 104 -12.36 -1.16 -8.88
CA GLU A 104 -13.81 -0.96 -8.97
C GLU A 104 -14.35 0.05 -7.95
N LEU A 105 -13.79 0.06 -6.73
CA LEU A 105 -14.22 0.98 -5.67
C LEU A 105 -13.73 2.43 -5.88
N LEU A 106 -12.59 2.58 -6.56
CA LEU A 106 -11.93 3.87 -6.75
C LEU A 106 -12.17 4.49 -8.14
N ALA A 107 -12.77 3.75 -9.07
CA ALA A 107 -13.17 4.23 -10.40
C ALA A 107 -14.12 5.45 -10.37
#